data_AF-F8AL82-F1
#
_entry.id   AF-F8AL82-F1
#
_cell.length_a   1.000
_cell.length_b   1.000
_cell.length_c   1.000
_cell.angle_alpha   90.00
_cell.angle_beta   90.00
_cell.angle_gamma   90.00
#
_symmetry.space_group_name_H-M   'P 1'
#
loop_
_entity.id
_entity.type
_entity.pdbx_description
1 polymer ?
#
loop_
_entity_poly.entity_id
_entity_poly.type
_entity_poly.pdbx_seq_one_letter_code
_entity_poly.pdbx_strand_id
1 'polypeptide(L)'
;MMEFNEPTIPQAINKVIEKGAKKIIVVPVFLAHGNHTKRDIPKILGIYEGGDEEEHHHHHEHGEEHHHHHHHHDTEKVELPEGVEIIYREPMGADDRIVDIVLDRAQGN
;
A
#
# COMPACT_ATOMS: atom_id res chain seq x y z
N MET A 1 -2.94 10.87 4.20
CA MET A 1 -2.03 9.73 3.97
C MET A 1 -2.82 8.45 4.23
N MET A 2 -2.64 7.43 3.40
CA MET A 2 -3.29 6.10 3.56
C MET A 2 -3.05 5.51 4.97
N GLU A 3 -1.97 5.94 5.61
CA GLU A 3 -1.41 5.46 6.87
C GLU A 3 -2.17 5.87 8.14
N PHE A 4 -3.15 6.79 8.07
CA PHE A 4 -3.80 7.34 9.28
C PHE A 4 -5.29 7.01 9.44
N ASN A 5 -5.84 6.16 8.59
CA ASN A 5 -7.28 5.85 8.60
C ASN A 5 -7.55 4.38 8.90
N GLU A 6 -8.57 4.16 9.70
CA GLU A 6 -9.12 2.84 10.01
C GLU A 6 -10.31 2.53 9.09
N PRO A 7 -10.48 1.28 8.63
CA PRO A 7 -9.57 0.16 8.86
C PRO A 7 -8.27 0.28 8.03
N THR A 8 -7.17 -0.21 8.58
CA THR A 8 -5.91 -0.39 7.85
C THR A 8 -6.03 -1.49 6.79
N ILE A 9 -5.07 -1.58 5.86
CA ILE A 9 -5.06 -2.67 4.86
C ILE A 9 -5.05 -4.05 5.55
N PRO A 10 -4.15 -4.34 6.52
CA PRO A 10 -4.16 -5.66 7.16
C PRO A 10 -5.48 -6.00 7.84
N GLN A 11 -6.08 -5.05 8.55
CA GLN A 11 -7.38 -5.26 9.18
C GLN A 11 -8.49 -5.52 8.15
N ALA A 12 -8.48 -4.81 7.03
CA ALA A 12 -9.45 -5.01 5.96
C ALA A 12 -9.30 -6.41 5.33
N ILE A 13 -8.06 -6.86 5.09
CA ILE A 13 -7.79 -8.21 4.57
C ILE A 13 -8.21 -9.28 5.58
N ASN A 14 -7.84 -9.15 6.85
CA ASN A 14 -8.20 -10.11 7.90
C ASN A 14 -9.72 -10.24 8.04
N LYS A 15 -10.47 -9.13 8.03
CA LYS A 15 -11.95 -9.15 8.04
C LYS A 15 -12.55 -9.88 6.85
N VAL A 16 -11.89 -9.85 5.68
CA VAL A 16 -12.35 -10.55 4.47
C VAL A 16 -12.03 -12.05 4.58
N ILE A 17 -10.87 -12.41 5.12
CA ILE A 17 -10.46 -13.80 5.41
C ILE A 17 -11.41 -14.43 6.43
N GLU A 18 -11.71 -13.75 7.53
CA GLU A 18 -12.64 -14.20 8.58
C GLU A 18 -14.04 -14.50 8.03
N LYS A 19 -14.44 -13.79 6.97
CA LYS A 19 -15.71 -14.03 6.25
C LYS A 19 -15.66 -15.23 5.29
N GLY A 20 -14.54 -15.96 5.24
CA GLY A 20 -14.37 -17.17 4.45
C GLY A 20 -13.91 -16.96 3.00
N ALA A 21 -13.42 -15.76 2.65
CA ALA A 21 -12.91 -15.51 1.31
C ALA A 21 -11.58 -16.24 1.06
N LYS A 22 -11.52 -17.02 -0.02
CA LYS A 22 -10.29 -17.69 -0.49
C LYS A 22 -9.54 -16.92 -1.57
N LYS A 23 -10.19 -15.92 -2.17
CA LYS A 23 -9.65 -15.11 -3.25
C LYS A 23 -9.98 -13.64 -2.97
N ILE A 24 -8.96 -12.81 -2.83
CA ILE A 24 -9.11 -11.41 -2.44
C ILE A 24 -8.56 -10.53 -3.56
N ILE A 25 -9.42 -9.73 -4.16
CA ILE A 25 -9.04 -8.79 -5.22
C ILE A 25 -8.79 -7.43 -4.58
N VAL A 26 -7.54 -6.97 -4.62
CA VAL A 26 -7.16 -5.66 -4.09
C VAL A 26 -7.06 -4.67 -5.24
N VAL A 27 -7.95 -3.68 -5.24
CA VAL A 27 -7.99 -2.62 -6.26
C VAL A 27 -7.47 -1.32 -5.66
N PRO A 28 -6.29 -0.82 -6.05
CA PRO A 28 -5.79 0.46 -5.58
C PRO A 28 -6.62 1.60 -6.18
N VAL A 29 -7.37 2.31 -5.35
CA VAL A 29 -8.14 3.51 -5.74
C VAL A 29 -7.19 4.70 -5.83
N PHE A 30 -6.31 4.67 -6.83
CA PHE A 30 -5.31 5.68 -7.14
C PHE A 30 -5.42 6.04 -8.62
N LEU A 31 -5.18 7.30 -8.98
CA LEU A 31 -5.18 7.73 -10.39
C LEU A 31 -3.98 7.17 -11.17
N ALA A 32 -2.82 7.11 -10.55
CA ALA A 32 -1.59 6.67 -11.18
C ALA A 32 -0.71 5.87 -10.21
N HIS A 33 0.30 5.21 -10.75
CA HIS A 33 1.30 4.54 -9.92
C HIS A 33 2.16 5.54 -9.15
N GLY A 34 2.53 5.14 -7.93
CA GLY A 34 3.56 5.77 -7.12
C GLY A 34 4.13 4.77 -6.11
N ASN A 35 4.92 5.25 -5.15
CA ASN A 35 5.55 4.42 -4.12
C ASN A 35 4.52 3.55 -3.36
N HIS A 36 3.37 4.11 -3.01
CA HIS A 36 2.31 3.34 -2.35
C HIS A 36 1.83 2.15 -3.18
N THR A 37 1.51 2.35 -4.46
CA THR A 37 1.00 1.26 -5.31
C THR A 37 2.08 0.29 -5.76
N LYS A 38 3.33 0.74 -5.88
CA LYS A 38 4.44 -0.06 -6.43
C LYS A 38 5.23 -0.78 -5.35
N ARG A 39 5.28 -0.24 -4.14
CA ARG A 39 6.14 -0.72 -3.05
C ARG A 39 5.37 -0.93 -1.76
N ASP A 40 4.76 0.11 -1.20
CA ASP A 40 4.28 0.04 0.18
C ASP A 40 3.08 -0.92 0.33
N ILE A 41 2.08 -0.84 -0.55
CA ILE A 41 0.93 -1.77 -0.56
C ILE A 41 1.38 -3.19 -0.92
N PRO A 42 2.15 -3.44 -2.00
CA PRO A 42 2.69 -4.77 -2.25
C PRO A 42 3.51 -5.36 -1.09
N LYS A 43 4.28 -4.54 -0.35
CA LYS A 43 5.03 -4.97 0.84
C LYS A 43 4.10 -5.39 1.97
N ILE A 44 3.07 -4.59 2.26
CA ILE A 44 2.03 -4.92 3.26
C ILE A 44 1.32 -6.23 2.89
N LEU A 45 1.03 -6.43 1.60
CA LEU A 45 0.34 -7.62 1.11
C LEU A 45 1.25 -8.85 0.97
N GLY A 46 2.57 -8.73 1.21
CA GLY A 46 3.52 -9.84 1.08
C GLY A 46 3.78 -10.29 -0.36
N ILE A 47 3.48 -9.47 -1.36
CA ILE A 47 3.60 -9.78 -2.80
C ILE A 47 4.63 -8.88 -3.51
N TYR A 48 5.45 -8.15 -2.75
CA TYR A 48 6.48 -7.29 -3.32
C TYR A 48 7.67 -8.14 -3.80
N GLU A 49 7.95 -8.07 -5.11
CA GLU A 49 9.06 -8.79 -5.75
C GLU A 49 10.33 -7.93 -5.91
N GLY A 50 10.32 -6.68 -5.44
CA GLY A 50 11.54 -5.89 -5.37
C GLY A 50 12.43 -6.48 -4.28
N GLY A 51 13.65 -6.88 -4.67
CA GLY A 51 14.61 -7.54 -3.79
C GLY A 51 14.79 -6.82 -2.46
N ASP A 52 15.30 -7.56 -1.47
CA ASP A 52 15.61 -7.06 -0.14
C ASP A 52 16.52 -5.83 -0.28
N GLU A 53 15.91 -4.63 -0.28
CA GLU A 53 16.59 -3.46 0.23
C GLU A 53 16.69 -3.74 1.72
N GLU A 54 17.78 -4.44 2.08
CA GLU A 54 18.26 -4.50 3.45
C GLU A 54 18.08 -3.10 4.04
N GLU A 55 17.45 -3.06 5.20
CA GLU A 55 17.58 -1.90 6.06
C GLU A 55 19.08 -1.65 6.25
N HIS A 56 19.64 -0.71 5.48
CA HIS A 56 21.01 -0.28 5.68
C HIS A 56 21.04 0.51 6.98
N HIS A 57 21.15 -0.22 8.09
CA HIS A 57 21.62 0.29 9.37
C HIS A 57 23.06 0.75 9.16
N HIS A 58 23.22 1.98 8.66
CA HIS A 58 24.51 2.64 8.58
C HIS A 58 25.01 2.93 9.99
N HIS A 59 25.76 2.00 10.56
CA HIS A 59 26.53 2.22 11.78
C HIS A 59 27.72 3.11 11.43
N HIS A 60 27.50 4.43 11.44
CA HIS A 60 28.58 5.41 11.43
C HIS A 60 28.97 5.69 12.88
N GLU A 61 30.10 5.13 13.29
CA GLU A 61 30.79 5.49 14.51
C GLU A 61 31.46 6.86 14.31
N HIS A 62 30.78 7.97 14.60
CA HIS A 62 31.43 9.27 14.88
C HIS A 62 30.51 10.12 15.76
N GLY A 63 31.06 10.62 16.87
CA GLY A 63 30.34 11.42 17.86
C GLY A 63 29.80 12.75 17.30
N GLU A 64 28.86 13.30 18.07
CA GLU A 64 28.17 14.61 18.04
C GLU A 64 26.65 14.35 18.15
N GLU A 65 26.06 14.75 19.29
CA GLU A 65 24.67 14.52 19.69
C GLU A 65 23.68 15.34 18.85
N HIS A 66 23.08 14.72 17.83
CA HIS A 66 21.90 15.25 17.16
C HIS A 66 20.79 14.20 17.09
N HIS A 67 19.76 14.39 17.93
CA HIS A 67 18.57 13.55 18.00
C HIS A 67 17.69 13.71 16.75
N HIS A 68 18.00 12.97 15.70
CA HIS A 68 17.10 12.78 14.57
C HIS A 68 16.19 11.58 14.84
N HIS A 69 14.94 11.86 15.20
CA HIS A 69 13.89 10.86 15.32
C HIS A 69 13.55 10.29 13.92
N HIS A 70 14.22 9.20 13.54
CA HIS A 70 13.77 8.36 12.44
C HIS A 70 12.59 7.53 12.93
N HIS A 71 11.37 7.93 12.55
CA HIS A 71 10.18 7.10 12.70
C HIS A 71 10.29 5.90 11.75
N HIS A 72 10.80 4.78 12.27
CA HIS A 72 10.71 3.49 11.63
C HIS A 72 9.25 3.04 11.68
N HIS A 73 8.54 3.11 10.55
CA HIS A 73 7.16 2.62 10.47
C HIS A 73 7.23 1.13 10.15
N ASP A 74 7.21 0.28 11.17
CA ASP A 74 6.97 -1.16 11.02
C ASP A 74 5.57 -1.36 10.45
N THR A 75 5.44 -1.39 9.13
CA THR A 75 4.20 -1.79 8.46
C THR A 75 3.98 -3.27 8.72
N GLU A 76 3.02 -3.62 9.59
CA GLU A 76 2.57 -4.99 9.82
C GLU A 76 2.19 -5.64 8.47
N LYS A 77 2.91 -6.71 8.12
CA LYS A 77 2.63 -7.52 6.93
C LYS A 77 1.40 -8.39 7.17
N VAL A 78 0.64 -8.64 6.12
CA VAL A 78 -0.49 -9.58 6.14
C VAL A 78 0.03 -11.01 6.11
N GLU A 79 -0.40 -11.82 7.07
CA GLU A 79 -0.22 -13.28 7.04
C GLU A 79 -1.41 -13.93 6.34
N LEU A 80 -1.15 -14.64 5.24
CA LEU A 80 -2.18 -15.31 4.46
C LEU A 80 -2.29 -16.79 4.88
N PRO A 81 -3.50 -17.27 5.26
CA PRO A 81 -3.72 -18.68 5.48
C PRO A 81 -3.53 -19.52 4.21
N GLU A 82 -3.25 -20.80 4.38
CA GLU A 82 -3.13 -21.74 3.27
C GLU A 82 -4.41 -21.75 2.41
N GLY A 83 -4.25 -21.66 1.09
CA GLY A 83 -5.35 -21.66 0.14
C GLY A 83 -6.08 -20.32 -0.01
N VAL A 84 -5.58 -19.23 0.60
CA VAL A 84 -6.02 -17.86 0.33
C VAL A 84 -5.07 -17.21 -0.68
N GLU A 85 -5.61 -16.68 -1.77
CA GLU A 85 -4.86 -15.93 -2.79
C GLU A 85 -5.21 -14.44 -2.79
N ILE A 86 -4.21 -13.58 -2.97
CA ILE A 86 -4.38 -12.15 -3.26
C ILE A 86 -4.10 -11.89 -4.73
N ILE A 87 -4.99 -11.12 -5.36
CA ILE A 87 -4.76 -10.56 -6.70
C ILE A 87 -4.75 -9.05 -6.58
N TYR A 88 -3.57 -8.47 -6.77
CA TYR A 88 -3.40 -7.03 -6.85
C TYR A 88 -3.70 -6.53 -8.26
N ARG A 89 -4.46 -5.44 -8.37
CA ARG A 89 -4.91 -4.86 -9.65
C ARG A 89 -4.21 -3.54 -9.93
N GLU A 90 -4.31 -3.11 -11.18
CA GLU A 90 -3.80 -1.81 -11.61
C GLU A 90 -4.61 -0.65 -11.00
N PRO A 91 -3.97 0.53 -10.80
CA PRO A 91 -4.66 1.78 -10.53
C PRO A 91 -5.63 2.17 -11.64
N MET A 92 -6.44 3.21 -11.39
CA MET A 92 -7.49 3.66 -12.32
C MET A 92 -6.95 4.14 -13.66
N GLY A 93 -5.77 4.78 -13.67
CA GLY A 93 -5.15 5.31 -14.88
C GLY A 93 -5.89 6.50 -15.49
N ALA A 94 -5.50 6.83 -16.72
CA ALA A 94 -6.13 7.87 -17.54
C ALA A 94 -7.30 7.30 -18.35
N ASP A 95 -8.27 6.69 -17.67
CA ASP A 95 -9.49 6.18 -18.29
C ASP A 95 -10.36 7.33 -18.82
N ASP A 96 -11.02 7.16 -19.97
CA ASP A 96 -11.87 8.19 -20.57
C ASP A 96 -12.99 8.65 -19.61
N ARG A 97 -13.47 7.77 -18.73
CA ARG A 97 -14.47 8.13 -17.71
C ARG A 97 -13.93 9.15 -16.69
N ILE A 98 -12.62 9.18 -16.46
CA ILE A 98 -11.99 10.22 -15.62
C ILE A 98 -11.97 11.54 -16.37
N VAL A 99 -11.79 11.52 -17.69
CA VAL A 99 -11.89 12.72 -18.53
C VAL A 99 -13.31 13.28 -18.46
N ASP A 100 -14.33 12.43 -18.57
CA ASP A 100 -15.74 12.84 -18.44
C ASP A 100 -15.99 13.51 -17.08
N ILE A 101 -15.52 12.90 -15.99
CA ILE A 101 -15.63 13.48 -14.64
C ILE A 101 -14.93 14.84 -14.57
N VAL A 102 -13.74 14.99 -15.14
CA VAL A 102 -13.01 16.25 -15.15
C VAL A 102 -13.78 17.33 -15.94
N LEU A 103 -14.38 16.97 -17.08
CA LEU A 103 -15.21 17.87 -17.88
C LEU A 103 -16.47 18.32 -17.12
N ASP A 104 -17.17 17.39 -16.48
CA ASP A 104 -18.35 17.69 -15.66
C ASP A 104 -18.00 18.66 -14.53
N ARG A 105 -16.89 18.41 -13.82
CA ARG A 105 -16.41 19.28 -12.74
C ARG A 105 -15.96 20.65 -13.25
N ALA A 106 -15.36 20.73 -14.43
CA ALA A 106 -14.99 22.00 -15.06
C ALA A 106 -16.22 22.86 -15.41
N GLN A 107 -17.37 22.24 -15.63
CA GLN A 107 -18.65 22.90 -15.89
C GLN A 107 -19.44 23.24 -14.60
N GLY A 108 -18.97 22.80 -13.43
CA GLY A 108 -19.60 23.07 -12.14
C GLY A 108 -20.74 22.11 -11.77
N ASN A 109 -20.83 20.96 -12.43
CA ASN A 109 -21.75 19.86 -12.09
C ASN A 109 -21.15 18.93 -11.02
#